data_AF-A0A920PLA2-F1
#
_entry.id   AF-A0A920PLA2-F1
#
_cell.length_a   1.000
_cell.length_b   1.000
_cell.length_c   1.000
_cell.angle_alpha   90.00
_cell.angle_beta   90.00
_cell.angle_gamma   90.00
#
_symmetry.space_group_name_H-M   'P 1'
#
loop_
_entity.id
_entity.type
_entity.pdbx_description
1 polymer ?
#
loop_
_entity_poly.entity_id
_entity_poly.type
_entity_poly.pdbx_seq_one_letter_code
_entity_poly.pdbx_strand_id
1 'polypeptide(L)' 'MEFLASEAGQALYAQKNTEYPVKPGILWSPLQYSWGNFKEDSLSLAVVADNRAAAIKLADEVKYND' A
#
# COMPACT_ATOMS: atom_id res chain seq x y z
N MET A 1 -4.67 15.94 -7.88
CA MET A 1 -4.50 15.15 -6.64
C MET A 1 -5.74 15.16 -5.76
N GLU A 2 -6.47 16.28 -5.63
CA GLU A 2 -7.65 16.39 -4.76
C GLU A 2 -8.74 15.35 -5.05
N PHE A 3 -9.07 15.08 -6.31
CA PHE A 3 -10.06 14.05 -6.65
C PHE A 3 -9.67 12.65 -6.15
N LEU A 4 -8.39 12.26 -6.28
CA LEU A 4 -7.91 10.96 -5.81
C LEU A 4 -8.00 10.82 -4.29
N ALA A 5 -7.83 11.92 -3.55
CA ALA A 5 -7.98 11.96 -2.10
C ALA A 5 -9.43 12.18 -1.62
N SER A 6 -10.36 12.47 -2.54
CA SER A 6 -11.78 12.64 -2.24
C SER A 6 -12.43 11.32 -1.86
N GLU A 7 -13.61 11.38 -1.23
CA GLU A 7 -14.37 10.18 -0.86
C GLU A 7 -14.77 9.36 -2.08
N ALA A 8 -15.19 10.04 -3.15
CA ALA A 8 -15.56 9.39 -4.41
C ALA A 8 -14.36 8.69 -5.05
N GLY A 9 -13.19 9.36 -5.07
CA GLY A 9 -11.96 8.77 -5.59
C GLY A 9 -11.52 7.56 -4.79
N GLN A 10 -11.42 7.68 -3.47
CA GLN A 10 -11.00 6.60 -2.58
C GLN A 10 -11.98 5.41 -2.60
N ALA A 11 -13.29 5.65 -2.64
CA ALA A 11 -14.28 4.59 -2.77
C ALA A 11 -14.13 3.83 -4.11
N LEU A 12 -13.82 4.52 -5.21
CA LEU A 12 -13.59 3.90 -6.50
C LEU A 12 -12.37 2.97 -6.47
N TYR A 13 -11.24 3.41 -5.92
CA TYR A 13 -10.03 2.58 -5.81
C TYR A 13 -10.23 1.37 -4.91
N ALA A 14 -10.89 1.55 -3.75
CA ALA A 14 -11.20 0.43 -2.86
C ALA A 14 -12.08 -0.62 -3.53
N GLN A 15 -13.12 -0.19 -4.25
CA GLN A 15 -14.10 -1.13 -4.84
C GLN A 15 -13.69 -1.70 -6.19
N LYS A 16 -12.85 -1.00 -6.98
CA LYS A 16 -12.47 -1.43 -8.34
C LYS A 16 -11.06 -1.99 -8.43
N ASN A 17 -10.12 -1.51 -7.62
CA ASN A 17 -8.73 -1.94 -7.65
C ASN A 17 -8.32 -2.74 -6.41
N THR A 18 -9.25 -2.95 -5.46
CA THR A 18 -9.01 -3.70 -4.22
C THR A 18 -7.81 -3.16 -3.41
N GLU A 19 -7.59 -1.85 -3.48
CA GLU A 19 -6.60 -1.13 -2.66
C GLU A 19 -7.22 -0.63 -1.34
N TYR A 20 -6.40 -0.43 -0.32
CA TYR A 20 -6.89 0.13 0.95
C TYR A 20 -6.99 1.65 0.85
N PRO A 21 -8.13 2.25 1.21
CA PRO A 21 -8.28 3.70 1.19
C PRO A 21 -7.45 4.33 2.30
N VAL A 22 -6.73 5.41 1.99
CA VAL A 22 -5.94 6.18 2.97
C VAL A 22 -6.80 7.21 3.71
N LYS A 23 -7.96 7.57 3.15
CA LYS A 23 -8.91 8.45 3.82
C LYS A 23 -9.73 7.63 4.85
N PRO A 24 -9.77 8.03 6.14
CA PRO A 24 -10.57 7.36 7.14
C PRO A 24 -12.06 7.35 6.81
N GLY A 25 -12.76 6.29 7.20
CA GLY A 25 -14.22 6.15 7.04
C GLY A 25 -14.68 5.63 5.68
N ILE A 26 -13.77 5.38 4.74
CA ILE A 26 -14.10 4.72 3.46
C ILE A 26 -14.12 3.20 3.67
N LEU A 27 -15.23 2.58 3.24
CA LEU A 27 -15.40 1.14 3.33
C LEU A 27 -14.42 0.40 2.42
N TRP A 28 -13.87 -0.70 2.92
CA TRP A 28 -13.06 -1.62 2.13
C TRP A 28 -13.93 -2.42 1.15
N SER A 29 -13.28 -3.10 0.20
CA SER A 29 -13.97 -4.11 -0.61
C SER A 29 -14.37 -5.34 0.22
N PRO A 30 -15.36 -6.13 -0.21
CA PRO A 30 -15.74 -7.38 0.47
C PRO A 30 -14.57 -8.35 0.66
N LEU A 31 -13.64 -8.40 -0.32
CA LEU A 31 -12.45 -9.25 -0.24
C LEU A 31 -11.51 -8.81 0.90
N GLN A 32 -11.21 -7.51 1.00
CA GLN A 32 -10.36 -6.99 2.06
C GLN A 32 -10.98 -7.16 3.44
N TYR A 33 -12.31 -7.00 3.58
CA TYR A 33 -13.00 -7.29 4.84
C TYR A 33 -12.85 -8.76 5.26
N SER A 34 -12.77 -9.70 4.30
CA SER A 34 -12.60 -11.12 4.60
C SER A 34 -11.24 -11.46 5.22
N TRP A 35 -10.21 -10.61 5.01
CA TRP A 35 -8.88 -10.79 5.59
C TRP A 35 -8.79 -10.30 7.05
N GLY A 36 -9.74 -9.47 7.47
CA GLY A 36 -9.78 -8.90 8.82
C GLY A 36 -8.88 -7.67 8.99
N ASN A 37 -8.86 -7.15 10.22
CA ASN A 37 -8.05 -6.00 10.58
C ASN A 37 -6.57 -6.39 10.69
N PHE A 38 -5.69 -5.45 10.34
CA PHE A 38 -4.25 -5.59 10.47
C PHE A 38 -3.66 -4.33 11.09
N LYS A 39 -2.42 -4.42 11.57
CA LYS A 39 -1.66 -3.27 12.04
C LYS A 39 -0.72 -2.82 10.93
N GLU A 40 -0.91 -1.59 10.47
CA GLU A 40 0.00 -0.94 9.54
C GLU A 40 1.34 -0.60 10.23
N ASP A 41 2.45 -0.77 9.51
CA ASP A 41 3.74 -0.24 9.94
C ASP A 41 3.76 1.28 9.71
N SER A 42 4.15 2.03 10.74
CA SER A 42 4.22 3.50 10.69
C SER A 42 5.52 4.03 10.10
N LEU A 43 6.45 3.16 9.67
CA LEU A 43 7.68 3.59 9.00
C LEU A 43 7.36 4.42 7.75
N SER A 44 7.98 5.60 7.65
CA SER A 44 7.80 6.46 6.47
C SER A 44 8.27 5.77 5.19
N LEU A 45 7.44 5.82 4.15
CA LEU A 45 7.80 5.31 2.82
C LEU A 45 9.01 6.04 2.21
N ALA A 46 9.32 7.27 2.67
CA ALA A 46 10.55 7.95 2.26
C ALA A 46 11.80 7.21 2.76
N VAL A 47 11.77 6.66 3.98
CA VAL A 47 12.88 5.84 4.51
C VAL A 47 13.03 4.56 3.69
N VAL A 48 11.91 3.94 3.28
CA VAL A 48 11.94 2.78 2.38
C VAL A 48 12.58 3.16 1.03
N ALA A 49 12.21 4.32 0.47
CA ALA A 49 12.77 4.82 -0.78
C ALA A 49 14.28 5.11 -0.69
N ASP A 50 14.74 5.72 0.42
CA ASP A 50 16.16 6.02 0.66
C ASP A 50 17.02 4.76 0.70
N ASN A 51 16.45 3.64 1.16
CA ASN A 51 17.13 2.34 1.26
C ASN A 51 17.04 1.50 -0.03
N ARG A 52 16.37 1.98 -1.09
CA ARG A 52 16.12 1.20 -2.31
C ARG A 52 17.40 0.66 -2.95
N ALA A 53 18.45 1.48 -3.03
CA ALA A 53 19.72 1.07 -3.65
C ALA A 53 20.42 -0.05 -2.87
N ALA A 54 20.43 0.05 -1.53
CA ALA A 54 20.99 -0.98 -0.66
C ALA A 54 20.20 -2.29 -0.76
N ALA A 55 18.86 -2.22 -0.79
CA ALA A 55 17.99 -3.39 -0.93
C ALA A 55 18.25 -4.16 -2.24
N ILE A 56 18.43 -3.44 -3.36
CA ILE A 56 18.76 -4.06 -4.66
C ILE A 56 20.10 -4.79 -4.59
N LYS A 57 21.13 -4.14 -4.02
CA LYS A 57 22.47 -4.73 -3.87
C LYS A 57 22.42 -6.02 -3.04
N LEU A 58 21.65 -6.04 -1.96
CA LEU A 58 21.50 -7.23 -1.12
C LEU A 58 20.80 -8.38 -1.86
N ALA A 59 19.74 -8.09 -2.62
CA ALA A 59 19.02 -9.09 -3.40
C ALA A 59 19.91 -9.73 -4.49
N ASP A 60 20.76 -8.92 -5.14
CA ASP A 60 21.75 -9.37 -6.12
C ASP A 60 22.84 -10.23 -5.49
N GLU A 61 23.39 -9.80 -4.34
CA GLU A 61 24.43 -10.53 -3.61
C GLU A 61 24.00 -11.95 -3.20
N VAL A 62 22.72 -12.13 -2.86
CA VAL A 62 22.18 -13.45 -2.50
C VAL A 62 21.59 -14.21 -3.68
N LYS A 63 21.67 -13.67 -4.90
CA LYS A 63 21.11 -14.27 -6.11
C LYS A 63 19.64 -14.66 -5.95
N TYR A 64 18.83 -13.76 -5.37
CA TYR A 64 17.44 -14.06 -4.96
C TYR A 64 16.54 -14.62 -6.08
N ASN A 65 16.92 -14.40 -7.34
CA ASN A 65 16.17 -14.76 -8.54
C ASN A 65 16.90 -15.73 -9.48
N ASP A 66 17.97 -16.40 -9.01
CA ASP A 66 18.57 -17.57 -9.67
C ASP A 66 17.92 -18.87 -9.17
#